data_AF-A0A7H0LHI8-F1
#
_entry.id   AF-A0A7H0LHI8-F1
#
_cell.length_a   1.000
_cell.length_b   1.000
_cell.length_c   1.000
_cell.angle_alpha   90.00
_cell.angle_beta   90.00
_cell.angle_gamma   90.00
#
_symmetry.space_group_name_H-M   'P 1'
#
loop_
_entity.id
_entity.type
_entity.pdbx_description
1 polymer ?
#
loop_
_entity_poly.entity_id
_entity_poly.type
_entity_poly.pdbx_seq_one_letter_code
_entity_poly.pdbx_strand_id
1 'polypeptide(L)'
;MNWVQLGGSLVAILGLAGIAHLLKLGESRIGDAAKAREMAEDMLAGFEARAAIVSTDGNAALVAGNGAIAVLKRHGAKVAARRLLAPLRIRPAVEGVEIDTGERLFGGVVLLGVIDEDVRGLEASLTRV
;
A
#
# COMPACT_ATOMS: atom_id res chain seq x y z
N MET A 1 -10.84 -19.46 -42.06
CA MET A 1 -10.54 -18.66 -40.85
C MET A 1 -10.73 -17.20 -41.22
N ASN A 2 -11.69 -16.49 -40.63
CA ASN A 2 -12.03 -15.14 -41.04
C ASN A 2 -10.98 -14.15 -40.51
N TRP A 3 -9.92 -13.92 -41.28
CA TRP A 3 -8.80 -13.03 -40.94
C TRP A 3 -9.26 -11.60 -40.58
N VAL A 4 -10.40 -11.15 -41.12
CA VAL A 4 -11.04 -9.87 -40.78
C VAL A 4 -11.59 -9.88 -39.34
N GLN A 5 -12.18 -10.99 -38.89
CA GLN A 5 -12.66 -11.14 -37.52
C GLN A 5 -11.50 -11.21 -36.53
N LEU A 6 -10.40 -11.86 -36.92
CA LEU A 6 -9.17 -11.91 -36.12
C LEU A 6 -8.50 -10.53 -36.01
N GLY A 7 -8.39 -9.79 -37.12
CA GLY A 7 -7.81 -8.45 -37.13
C GLY A 7 -8.67 -7.44 -36.39
N GLY A 8 -9.99 -7.47 -36.60
CA GLY A 8 -10.93 -6.58 -35.92
C GLY A 8 -10.99 -6.81 -34.41
N SER A 9 -10.99 -8.07 -33.96
CA SER A 9 -10.99 -8.38 -32.53
C SER A 9 -9.67 -7.98 -31.86
N LEU A 10 -8.53 -8.18 -32.53
CA LEU A 10 -7.23 -7.79 -31.99
C LEU A 10 -7.10 -6.27 -31.84
N VAL A 11 -7.53 -5.49 -32.83
CA VAL A 11 -7.54 -4.02 -32.75
C VAL A 11 -8.45 -3.54 -31.62
N ALA A 12 -9.63 -4.14 -31.46
CA ALA A 12 -10.54 -3.81 -30.36
C ALA A 12 -9.91 -4.09 -28.98
N ILE A 13 -9.28 -5.25 -28.79
CA ILE A 13 -8.59 -5.61 -27.54
C ILE A 13 -7.44 -4.64 -27.25
N LEU A 14 -6.61 -4.32 -28.25
CA LEU A 14 -5.52 -3.36 -28.09
C LEU A 14 -6.03 -1.95 -27.78
N GLY A 15 -7.16 -1.54 -28.36
CA GLY A 15 -7.85 -0.30 -28.03
C GLY A 15 -8.29 -0.24 -26.57
N LEU A 16 -8.94 -1.30 -26.08
CA LEU A 16 -9.32 -1.42 -24.67
C LEU A 16 -8.11 -1.44 -23.74
N ALA A 17 -7.05 -2.16 -24.10
CA ALA A 17 -5.80 -2.21 -23.33
C ALA A 17 -5.12 -0.82 -23.27
N GLY A 18 -5.12 -0.09 -24.39
CA GLY A 18 -4.62 1.29 -24.44
C GLY A 18 -5.42 2.24 -23.56
N ILE A 19 -6.75 2.15 -23.56
CA ILE A 19 -7.61 2.93 -22.66
C ILE A 19 -7.34 2.57 -21.19
N ALA A 20 -7.22 1.28 -20.87
CA ALA A 20 -6.90 0.84 -19.52
C ALA A 20 -5.54 1.37 -19.04
N HIS A 21 -4.55 1.44 -19.95
CA HIS A 21 -3.24 2.00 -19.67
C HIS A 21 -3.29 3.53 -19.48
N LEU A 22 -4.04 4.25 -20.32
CA LEU A 22 -4.26 5.70 -20.18
C LEU A 22 -4.96 6.07 -18.87
N LEU A 23 -5.88 5.21 -18.42
CA LEU A 23 -6.57 5.35 -17.13
C LEU A 23 -5.70 4.90 -15.93
N LYS A 24 -4.45 4.48 -16.17
CA LYS A 24 -3.49 4.00 -15.14
C LYS A 24 -4.05 2.87 -14.27
N LEU A 25 -4.93 2.05 -14.84
CA LEU A 25 -5.51 0.91 -14.14
C LEU A 25 -4.39 -0.08 -13.79
N GLY A 26 -4.04 -0.15 -12.50
CA GLY A 26 -2.99 -1.03 -11.98
C GLY A 26 -1.74 -0.32 -11.43
N GLU A 27 -1.62 1.00 -11.59
CA GLU A 27 -0.49 1.81 -11.09
C GLU A 27 -0.65 2.21 -9.61
N SER A 28 -1.23 1.33 -8.80
CA SER A 28 -1.56 1.57 -7.38
C SER A 28 -0.43 1.19 -6.43
N ARG A 29 0.81 1.16 -6.94
CA ARG A 29 1.98 0.88 -6.14
C ARG A 29 2.28 2.06 -5.23
N ILE A 30 2.55 1.76 -3.97
CA ILE A 30 3.10 2.69 -3.01
C ILE A 30 4.57 2.84 -3.38
N GLY A 31 4.90 3.92 -4.07
CA GLY A 31 6.20 4.09 -4.74
C GLY A 31 7.34 4.38 -3.77
N ASP A 32 7.19 5.43 -2.96
CA ASP A 32 8.20 5.86 -2.01
C ASP A 32 7.57 6.35 -0.71
N ALA A 33 8.41 6.65 0.28
CA ALA A 33 7.98 7.14 1.59
C ALA A 33 7.28 8.51 1.52
N ALA A 34 7.55 9.35 0.52
CA ALA A 34 6.84 10.63 0.37
C ALA A 34 5.41 10.41 -0.13
N LYS A 35 5.24 9.59 -1.15
CA LYS A 35 3.95 9.21 -1.72
C LYS A 35 3.11 8.41 -0.72
N ALA A 36 3.74 7.56 0.10
CA ALA A 36 3.03 6.86 1.17
C ALA A 36 2.47 7.84 2.22
N ARG A 37 3.23 8.88 2.58
CA ARG A 37 2.77 9.94 3.49
C ARG A 37 1.59 10.69 2.90
N GLU A 38 1.71 11.18 1.66
CA GLU A 38 0.64 11.85 0.92
C GLU A 38 -0.64 10.99 0.86
N MET A 39 -0.52 9.71 0.49
CA MET A 39 -1.66 8.79 0.49
C MET A 39 -2.30 8.62 1.87
N ALA A 40 -1.51 8.57 2.94
CA ALA A 40 -2.05 8.45 4.29
C ALA A 40 -2.82 9.70 4.72
N GLU A 41 -2.33 10.89 4.38
CA GLU A 41 -2.98 12.18 4.68
C GLU A 41 -4.28 12.34 3.89
N ASP A 42 -4.26 12.01 2.59
CA ASP A 42 -5.43 12.08 1.70
C ASP A 42 -6.55 11.11 2.14
N MET A 43 -6.17 9.91 2.57
CA MET A 43 -7.14 8.86 2.90
C MET A 43 -7.65 8.92 4.34
N LEU A 44 -6.87 9.50 5.27
CA LEU A 44 -7.21 9.55 6.69
C LEU A 44 -7.32 11.00 7.14
N ALA A 45 -8.55 11.50 7.23
CA ALA A 45 -8.83 12.85 7.70
C ALA A 45 -8.11 13.16 9.04
N GLY A 46 -7.44 14.31 9.09
CA GLY A 46 -6.68 14.78 10.26
C GLY A 46 -5.42 13.98 10.58
N PHE A 47 -4.91 13.18 9.63
CA PHE A 47 -3.60 12.53 9.77
C PHE A 47 -2.51 13.48 9.25
N GLU A 48 -1.46 13.71 10.04
CA GLU A 48 -0.25 14.42 9.60
C GLU A 48 0.92 13.45 9.65
N ALA A 49 1.45 13.12 8.48
CA ALA A 49 2.41 12.07 8.30
C ALA A 49 3.84 12.58 8.53
N ARG A 50 4.60 11.86 9.36
CA ARG A 50 5.96 12.28 9.79
C ARG A 50 7.05 11.36 9.27
N ALA A 51 6.83 10.06 9.38
CA ALA A 51 7.77 9.03 8.93
C ALA A 51 7.00 7.93 8.21
N ALA A 52 7.63 7.28 7.23
CA ALA A 52 7.03 6.18 6.51
C ALA A 52 8.06 5.12 6.15
N ILE A 53 7.60 3.87 6.12
CA ILE A 53 8.32 2.70 5.65
C ILE A 53 7.47 2.06 4.56
N VAL A 54 8.07 1.77 3.42
CA VAL A 54 7.39 1.16 2.28
C VAL A 54 7.95 -0.23 2.06
N SER A 55 7.05 -1.19 1.82
CA SER A 55 7.41 -2.55 1.44
C SER A 55 8.16 -2.55 0.10
N THR A 56 9.15 -3.42 -0.04
CA THR A 56 10.01 -3.51 -1.24
C THR A 56 9.22 -3.76 -2.54
N ASP A 57 8.07 -4.44 -2.45
CA ASP A 57 7.19 -4.71 -3.59
C ASP A 57 6.22 -3.55 -3.95
N GLY A 58 6.17 -2.52 -3.10
CA GLY A 58 5.26 -1.38 -3.19
C GLY A 58 3.79 -1.73 -2.93
N ASN A 59 3.48 -2.87 -2.32
CA ASN A 59 2.10 -3.30 -2.04
C ASN A 59 1.63 -2.93 -0.62
N ALA A 60 2.53 -2.53 0.27
CA ALA A 60 2.20 -2.13 1.63
C ALA A 60 3.11 -1.01 2.12
N ALA A 61 2.63 -0.22 3.09
CA ALA A 61 3.45 0.75 3.79
C ALA A 61 2.90 1.02 5.20
N LEU A 62 3.80 1.46 6.07
CA LEU A 62 3.47 1.99 7.39
C LEU A 62 3.84 3.46 7.42
N VAL A 63 2.95 4.28 7.97
CA VAL A 63 3.18 5.73 8.10
C VAL A 63 2.88 6.13 9.53
N ALA A 64 3.86 6.69 10.23
CA ALA A 64 3.69 7.26 11.56
C ALA A 64 3.23 8.72 11.46
N GLY A 65 2.22 9.10 12.24
CA GLY A 65 1.66 10.44 12.24
C GLY A 65 0.63 10.66 13.35
N ASN A 66 0.58 11.86 13.94
CA ASN A 66 -0.39 12.25 14.97
C ASN A 66 -0.66 11.21 16.07
N GLY A 67 0.40 10.59 16.61
CA GLY A 67 0.31 9.59 17.68
C GLY A 67 -0.27 8.23 17.26
N ALA A 68 -0.45 8.01 15.96
CA ALA A 68 -0.98 6.78 15.38
C ALA A 68 -0.13 6.31 14.20
N ILE A 69 -0.41 5.10 13.73
CA ILE A 69 0.23 4.52 12.55
C ILE A 69 -0.84 4.22 11.50
N ALA A 70 -0.70 4.79 10.32
CA ALA A 70 -1.48 4.42 9.16
C ALA A 70 -0.85 3.20 8.49
N VAL A 71 -1.60 2.12 8.38
CA VAL A 71 -1.27 0.93 7.59
C VAL A 71 -1.90 1.07 6.23
N LEU A 72 -1.06 1.12 5.20
CA LEU A 72 -1.46 1.15 3.81
C LEU A 72 -1.27 -0.24 3.21
N LYS A 73 -2.27 -0.70 2.46
CA LYS A 73 -2.24 -1.95 1.72
C LYS A 73 -2.88 -1.76 0.36
N ARG A 74 -2.21 -2.26 -0.67
CA ARG A 74 -2.78 -2.34 -2.01
C ARG A 74 -3.89 -3.39 -2.04
N HIS A 75 -5.04 -2.99 -2.53
CA HIS A 75 -6.22 -3.83 -2.74
C HIS A 75 -6.62 -3.74 -4.22
N GLY A 76 -6.05 -4.62 -5.04
CA GLY A 76 -6.21 -4.61 -6.50
C GLY A 76 -5.65 -3.34 -7.16
N ALA A 77 -6.53 -2.54 -7.74
CA ALA A 77 -6.20 -1.26 -8.38
C ALA A 77 -6.41 -0.04 -7.46
N LYS A 78 -6.61 -0.25 -6.16
CA LYS A 78 -6.70 0.81 -5.15
C LYS A 78 -5.76 0.55 -3.99
N VAL A 79 -5.53 1.57 -3.18
CA VAL A 79 -4.90 1.46 -1.88
C VAL A 79 -5.99 1.60 -0.83
N ALA A 80 -5.90 0.81 0.23
CA ALA A 80 -6.71 0.90 1.43
C ALA A 80 -5.83 1.38 2.58
N ALA A 81 -6.35 2.25 3.44
CA ALA A 81 -5.65 2.80 4.59
C ALA A 81 -6.41 2.47 5.88
N ARG A 82 -5.68 2.12 6.94
CA ARG A 82 -6.25 1.92 8.28
C ARG A 82 -5.39 2.60 9.33
N ARG A 83 -6.01 3.35 10.22
CA ARG A 83 -5.34 3.93 11.39
C ARG A 83 -5.30 2.89 12.52
N LEU A 84 -4.11 2.60 13.03
CA LEU A 84 -3.85 1.76 14.18
C LEU A 84 -3.10 2.55 15.25
N LEU A 85 -3.17 2.07 16.49
CA LEU A 85 -2.40 2.61 17.62
C LEU A 85 -1.18 1.72 17.87
N ALA A 86 -0.09 2.34 18.29
CA ALA A 86 1.07 1.61 18.79
C ALA A 86 0.77 1.01 20.19
N PRO A 87 1.39 -0.12 20.57
CA PRO A 87 2.24 -0.96 19.73
C PRO A 87 1.43 -1.82 18.75
N LEU A 88 1.93 -1.93 17.52
CA LEU A 88 1.42 -2.82 16.50
C LEU A 88 1.69 -4.29 16.90
N ARG A 89 0.70 -5.11 16.59
CA ARG A 89 0.84 -6.57 16.67
C ARG A 89 1.54 -7.04 15.40
N ILE A 90 2.77 -7.51 15.56
CA ILE A 90 3.61 -7.92 14.44
C ILE A 90 4.00 -9.38 14.57
N ARG A 91 4.11 -10.06 13.43
CA ARG A 91 4.50 -11.46 13.32
C ARG A 91 5.60 -11.60 12.26
N PRO A 92 6.64 -12.42 12.52
CA PRO A 92 7.64 -12.71 11.50
C PRO A 92 7.01 -13.39 10.27
N ALA A 93 7.39 -12.94 9.09
CA ALA A 93 7.05 -13.57 7.82
C ALA A 93 8.33 -13.93 7.05
N VAL A 94 8.23 -14.83 6.07
CA VAL A 94 9.42 -15.39 5.36
C VAL A 94 10.28 -14.30 4.72
N GLU A 95 9.67 -13.25 4.20
CA GLU A 95 10.35 -12.15 3.49
C GLU A 95 10.14 -10.78 4.15
N GLY A 96 9.73 -10.74 5.42
CA GLY A 96 9.56 -9.49 6.16
C GLY A 96 8.67 -9.62 7.39
N VAL A 97 7.78 -8.66 7.60
CA VAL A 97 6.94 -8.59 8.80
C VAL A 97 5.46 -8.49 8.42
N GLU A 98 4.64 -9.32 9.05
CA GLU A 98 3.19 -9.22 8.98
C GLU A 98 2.65 -8.35 10.12
N ILE A 99 1.83 -7.36 9.78
CA ILE A 99 1.10 -6.51 10.71
C ILE A 99 -0.31 -7.03 10.84
N ASP A 100 -0.70 -7.42 12.05
CA ASP A 100 -2.06 -7.79 12.39
C ASP A 100 -2.87 -6.53 12.71
N THR A 101 -3.81 -6.21 11.83
CA THR A 101 -4.65 -5.02 11.94
C THR A 101 -5.85 -5.21 12.86
N GLY A 102 -6.10 -6.43 13.34
CA GLY A 102 -7.24 -6.77 14.20
C GLY A 102 -8.61 -6.74 13.51
N GLU A 103 -8.67 -6.38 12.22
CA GLU A 103 -9.91 -6.23 11.48
C GLU A 103 -10.04 -7.28 10.38
N ARG A 104 -11.08 -8.12 10.46
CA ARG A 104 -11.24 -9.29 9.58
C ARG A 104 -11.35 -8.93 8.10
N LEU A 105 -11.94 -7.79 7.75
CA LEU A 105 -12.11 -7.36 6.36
C LEU A 105 -10.84 -6.76 5.75
N PHE A 106 -10.01 -6.10 6.56
CA PHE A 106 -8.73 -5.55 6.12
C PHE A 106 -7.62 -6.62 6.08
N GLY A 107 -7.68 -7.53 7.07
CA GLY A 107 -6.76 -8.64 7.23
C GLY A 107 -5.35 -8.21 7.66
N GLY A 108 -4.43 -9.17 7.68
CA GLY A 108 -3.01 -8.91 7.87
C GLY A 108 -2.39 -8.18 6.66
N VAL A 109 -1.33 -7.42 6.94
CA VAL A 109 -0.54 -6.72 5.92
C VAL A 109 0.91 -7.15 6.04
N VAL A 110 1.46 -7.73 4.98
CA VAL A 110 2.87 -8.12 4.93
C VAL A 110 3.67 -6.99 4.32
N LEU A 111 4.73 -6.57 5.00
CA LEU A 111 5.74 -5.67 4.46
C LEU A 111 7.00 -6.47 4.14
N LEU A 112 7.34 -6.54 2.85
CA LEU A 112 8.51 -7.24 2.36
C LEU A 112 9.78 -6.40 2.49
N GLY A 113 10.87 -7.01 2.94
CA GLY A 113 12.15 -6.34 3.18
C GLY A 113 12.16 -5.39 4.38
N VAL A 114 11.15 -5.47 5.25
CA VAL A 114 11.06 -4.72 6.50
C VAL A 114 11.25 -5.70 7.66
N ILE A 115 12.07 -5.33 8.64
CA ILE A 115 12.32 -6.15 9.84
C ILE A 115 11.57 -5.61 11.06
N ASP A 116 11.52 -6.39 12.15
CA ASP A 116 10.83 -6.01 13.39
C ASP A 116 11.38 -4.69 13.94
N GLU A 117 12.71 -4.53 13.93
CA GLU A 117 13.39 -3.33 14.41
C GLU A 117 13.00 -2.06 13.64
N ASP A 118 12.74 -2.15 12.33
CA ASP A 118 12.29 -1.00 11.55
C ASP A 118 10.90 -0.55 12.01
N VAL A 119 10.00 -1.50 12.25
CA VAL A 119 8.64 -1.23 12.74
C VAL A 119 8.70 -0.62 14.14
N ARG A 120 9.54 -1.17 15.03
CA ARG A 120 9.77 -0.60 16.37
C ARG A 120 10.41 0.79 16.31
N GLY A 121 11.34 1.01 15.39
CA GLY A 121 11.94 2.32 15.15
C GLY A 121 10.90 3.35 14.69
N LEU A 122 9.96 2.93 13.83
CA LEU A 122 8.83 3.76 13.41
C LEU A 122 7.88 4.06 14.57
N GLU A 123 7.55 3.09 15.42
CA GLU A 123 6.76 3.31 16.63
C GLU A 123 7.44 4.29 17.58
N ALA A 124 8.75 4.14 17.81
CA ALA A 124 9.52 5.04 18.66
C ALA A 124 9.54 6.49 18.14
N SER A 125 9.40 6.68 16.82
CA SER A 125 9.29 8.02 16.22
C SER A 125 8.02 8.77 16.64
N LEU A 126 6.96 8.06 17.06
CA LEU A 126 5.74 8.68 17.58
C LEU A 126 5.95 9.35 18.93
N THR A 127 6.89 8.87 19.73
CA THR A 127 7.13 9.36 21.10
C THR A 127 8.10 10.55 21.12
N ARG A 128 8.81 10.81 20.02
CA ARG A 128 9.83 11.88 19.93
C ARG A 128 9.23 13.26 19.61
N VAL A 129 8.08 13.61 20.19
CA VAL A 129 7.38 14.89 19.98
C VAL A 129 7.68 15.86 21.11
#